data_AF-A0A950WA20-F1
#
_entry.id   AF-A0A950WA20-F1
#
_cell.length_a   1.000
_cell.length_b   1.000
_cell.length_c   1.000
_cell.angle_alpha   90.00
_cell.angle_beta   90.00
_cell.angle_gamma   90.00
#
_symmetry.space_group_name_H-M   'P 1'
#
loop_
_entity.id
_entity.type
_entity.pdbx_description
1 polymer ?
#
loop_
_entity_poly.entity_id
_entity_poly.type
_entity_poly.pdbx_seq_one_letter_code
_entity_poly.pdbx_strand_id
1 'polypeptide(L)'
;GQMIFDICNPWIVKRAGSNVGGTGATYKWGLDDPQDIKQLEPKLELVKEFRPGELVGFSRFPLWVRALFRAMEVNTTLRRMERIVVYQY
;
A
#
# COMPACT_ATOMS: atom_id res chain seq x y z
N GLY A 1 -19.86 3.55 -0.65
CA GLY A 1 -18.89 4.65 -0.92
C GLY A 1 -17.54 4.06 -1.29
N GLN A 2 -16.62 4.79 -1.93
CA GLN A 2 -15.30 4.25 -2.29
C GLN A 2 -14.17 4.86 -1.45
N MET A 3 -13.20 4.02 -1.08
CA MET A 3 -12.01 4.42 -0.33
C MET A 3 -10.76 3.95 -1.07
N ILE A 4 -9.78 4.84 -1.19
CA ILE A 4 -8.49 4.55 -1.84
C ILE A 4 -7.39 5.00 -0.90
N PHE A 5 -6.47 4.10 -0.57
CA PHE A 5 -5.33 4.41 0.29
C PHE A 5 -4.17 3.46 0.01
N ASP A 6 -2.98 3.89 0.40
CA ASP A 6 -1.79 3.06 0.50
C ASP A 6 -1.84 2.16 1.74
N ILE A 7 -1.40 0.92 1.57
CA ILE A 7 -1.17 -0.02 2.66
C ILE A 7 0.31 -0.37 2.67
N CYS A 8 0.92 -0.19 3.84
CA CYS A 8 2.22 -0.72 4.18
C CYS A 8 2.06 -2.02 4.98
N ASN A 9 2.93 -2.99 4.73
CA ASN A 9 2.93 -4.23 5.51
C ASN A 9 3.33 -3.99 6.99
N PRO A 10 3.04 -4.95 7.91
CA PRO A 10 3.33 -4.79 9.34
C PRO A 10 4.79 -4.46 9.64
N TRP A 11 5.74 -4.95 8.83
CA TRP A 11 7.16 -4.71 9.04
C TRP A 11 7.53 -3.24 8.81
N ILE A 12 6.99 -2.62 7.75
CA ILE A 12 7.18 -1.19 7.49
C ILE A 12 6.55 -0.36 8.59
N VAL A 13 5.32 -0.68 9.00
CA VAL A 13 4.64 0.02 10.10
C VAL A 13 5.45 -0.04 11.39
N LYS A 14 5.99 -1.21 11.72
CA LYS A 14 6.86 -1.40 12.90
C LYS A 14 8.17 -0.62 12.80
N ARG A 15 8.78 -0.55 11.62
CA ARG A 15 10.07 0.12 11.40
C ARG A 15 9.95 1.64 11.31
N ALA A 16 8.92 2.16 10.67
CA ALA A 16 8.67 3.60 10.54
C ALA A 16 8.21 4.22 11.88
N GLY A 17 7.73 3.39 12.81
CA GLY A 17 6.97 3.84 13.96
C GLY A 17 5.54 4.16 13.54
N SER A 18 4.62 4.14 14.50
CA SER A 18 3.21 4.40 14.21
C SER A 18 2.96 5.82 13.71
N ASN A 19 3.91 6.76 13.81
CA ASN A 19 3.80 8.15 13.34
C ASN A 19 4.59 8.38 12.05
N VAL A 20 3.91 8.90 11.02
CA VAL A 20 4.54 9.37 9.76
C VAL A 20 5.11 10.78 9.98
N GLY A 21 6.14 10.88 10.83
CA GLY A 21 6.87 12.13 11.10
C GLY A 21 6.00 13.36 11.36
N GLY A 22 6.40 14.52 10.82
CA GLY A 22 5.76 15.84 11.03
C GLY A 22 4.37 16.03 10.42
N THR A 23 3.75 14.98 9.90
CA THR A 23 2.40 15.03 9.30
C THR A 23 1.28 14.79 10.31
N GLY A 24 1.60 14.22 11.48
CA GLY A 24 0.60 13.76 12.45
C GLY A 24 -0.21 12.53 12.00
N ALA A 25 0.08 11.99 10.81
CA ALA A 25 -0.57 10.77 10.32
C ALA A 25 0.00 9.54 11.03
N THR A 26 -0.85 8.52 11.21
CA THR A 26 -0.44 7.25 11.81
C THR A 26 -0.73 6.07 10.91
N TYR A 27 0.22 5.13 10.84
CA TYR A 27 -0.03 3.83 10.25
C TYR A 27 -0.92 3.01 11.19
N LYS A 28 -2.18 2.75 10.81
CA LYS A 28 -3.15 2.07 11.68
C LYS A 28 -3.36 0.59 11.39
N TRP A 29 -3.41 0.19 10.11
CA TRP A 29 -3.89 -1.15 9.77
C TRP A 29 -2.80 -2.14 9.41
N GLY A 30 -1.65 -1.67 8.92
CA GLY A 30 -0.47 -2.50 8.68
C GLY A 30 -0.79 -3.88 8.09
N LEU A 31 -1.43 -3.94 6.92
CA LEU A 31 -1.99 -5.19 6.37
C LEU A 31 -0.96 -5.85 5.43
N ASP A 32 -0.77 -7.16 5.55
CA ASP A 32 0.05 -7.93 4.58
C ASP A 32 -0.81 -8.46 3.42
N ASP A 33 -1.99 -8.98 3.73
CA ASP A 33 -3.05 -9.28 2.78
C ASP A 33 -4.15 -8.20 2.87
N PRO A 34 -4.47 -7.50 1.77
CA PRO A 34 -5.62 -6.59 1.73
C PRO A 34 -6.93 -7.22 2.23
N GLN A 35 -7.16 -8.51 2.02
CA GLN A 35 -8.37 -9.20 2.49
C GLN A 35 -8.48 -9.24 4.02
N ASP A 36 -7.38 -9.09 4.75
CA ASP A 36 -7.38 -9.09 6.22
C ASP A 36 -8.15 -7.91 6.81
N ILE A 37 -8.39 -6.84 6.02
CA ILE A 37 -9.21 -5.72 6.47
C ILE A 37 -10.62 -6.14 6.86
N LYS A 38 -11.15 -7.24 6.29
CA LYS A 38 -12.47 -7.76 6.63
C LYS A 38 -12.59 -8.19 8.10
N GLN A 39 -11.47 -8.48 8.76
CA GLN A 39 -11.46 -8.77 10.21
C GLN A 39 -11.70 -7.51 11.05
N LEU A 40 -11.34 -6.34 10.52
CA LEU A 40 -11.50 -5.04 11.19
C LEU A 40 -12.80 -4.34 10.76
N GLU A 41 -13.10 -4.36 9.47
CA GLU A 41 -14.25 -3.70 8.86
C GLU A 41 -14.90 -4.65 7.83
N PRO A 42 -15.80 -5.55 8.27
CA PRO A 42 -16.36 -6.61 7.42
C PRO A 42 -17.17 -6.12 6.21
N LYS A 43 -17.59 -4.86 6.22
CA LYS A 43 -18.39 -4.24 5.16
C LYS A 43 -17.53 -3.72 4.00
N LEU A 44 -16.21 -3.67 4.17
CA LEU A 44 -15.31 -3.27 3.10
C LEU A 44 -15.03 -4.43 2.15
N GLU A 45 -15.38 -4.23 0.89
CA GLU A 45 -15.10 -5.16 -0.19
C GLU A 45 -13.92 -4.65 -1.03
N LEU A 46 -12.90 -5.50 -1.20
CA LEU A 46 -11.74 -5.16 -2.03
C LEU A 46 -12.17 -5.15 -3.49
N VAL A 47 -12.09 -3.99 -4.13
CA VAL A 47 -12.41 -3.82 -5.55
C VAL A 47 -11.18 -4.05 -6.41
N LYS A 48 -10.04 -3.44 -6.03
CA LYS A 48 -8.82 -3.48 -6.83
C LYS A 48 -7.57 -3.25 -5.99
N GLU A 49 -6.51 -3.95 -6.38
CA GLU A 49 -5.14 -3.65 -5.99
C GLU A 49 -4.42 -3.03 -7.19
N PHE A 50 -3.74 -1.91 -6.96
CA PHE A 50 -2.87 -1.26 -7.93
C PHE A 50 -1.41 -1.52 -7.60
N ARG A 51 -0.65 -1.92 -8.61
CA ARG A 51 0.80 -1.92 -8.56
C ARG A 51 1.33 -0.50 -8.79
N PRO A 52 2.52 -0.15 -8.24
CA PRO A 52 3.14 1.15 -8.50
C PRO A 52 3.20 1.47 -10.00
N GLY A 53 3.53 0.49 -10.84
CA GLY A 53 3.59 0.65 -12.30
C GLY A 53 2.26 0.95 -13.01
N GLU A 54 1.11 0.66 -12.39
CA GLU A 54 -0.23 0.88 -12.96
C GLU A 54 -0.77 2.29 -12.68
N LEU A 55 -0.09 3.04 -11.81
CA LEU A 55 -0.51 4.40 -11.46
C LEU A 55 -0.18 5.37 -12.60
N VAL A 56 -1.14 6.22 -12.96
CA VAL A 56 -0.96 7.25 -14.02
C VAL A 56 0.25 8.16 -13.71
N GLY A 57 0.48 8.44 -12.42
CA GLY A 57 1.61 9.24 -11.95
C GLY A 57 2.96 8.53 -12.00
N PHE A 58 3.00 7.21 -12.20
CA PHE A 58 4.26 6.45 -12.12
C PHE A 58 5.31 6.92 -13.11
N SER A 59 4.87 7.31 -14.31
CA SER A 59 5.73 7.84 -15.37
C SER A 59 6.46 9.13 -14.99
N ARG A 60 5.95 9.88 -14.00
CA ARG A 60 6.53 11.14 -13.52
C ARG A 60 7.72 10.93 -12.59
N PHE A 61 7.92 9.72 -12.06
CA PHE A 61 9.07 9.44 -11.22
C PHE A 61 10.38 9.37 -12.04
N PRO A 62 11.53 9.71 -11.41
CA PRO A 62 12.84 9.49 -11.99
C PRO A 62 13.02 8.04 -12.47
N LEU A 63 13.78 7.84 -13.55
CA LEU A 63 14.01 6.51 -14.14
C LEU A 63 14.52 5.47 -13.13
N TRP A 64 15.42 5.87 -12.23
CA TRP A 64 15.97 4.98 -11.21
C TRP A 64 14.92 4.55 -10.18
N VAL A 65 13.99 5.44 -9.79
CA VAL A 65 12.86 5.12 -8.90
C VAL A 65 11.93 4.11 -9.59
N ARG A 66 11.62 4.34 -10.86
CA ARG A 66 10.79 3.42 -11.65
C ARG A 66 11.44 2.04 -11.79
N ALA A 67 12.76 2.00 -12.03
CA ALA A 67 13.51 0.76 -12.10
C ALA A 67 13.52 0.01 -10.76
N LEU A 68 13.69 0.73 -9.64
CA LEU A 68 13.61 0.18 -8.30
C LEU A 68 12.25 -0.48 -8.04
N PHE A 69 11.14 0.23 -8.27
CA PHE A 69 9.79 -0.33 -8.07
C PHE A 69 9.54 -1.55 -8.96
N ARG A 70 9.97 -1.52 -10.23
CA ARG A 70 9.87 -2.69 -11.12
C ARG A 70 10.69 -3.88 -10.62
N ALA A 71 11.88 -3.65 -10.07
CA ALA A 71 12.69 -4.72 -9.48
C ALA A 71 12.03 -5.29 -8.22
N MET A 72 11.41 -4.44 -7.38
CA MET A 72 10.66 -4.86 -6.21
C MET A 72 9.43 -5.72 -6.59
N GLU A 73 8.77 -5.44 -7.72
CA GLU A 73 7.64 -6.24 -8.20
C GLU A 73 8.00 -7.69 -8.56
N VAL A 74 9.26 -7.97 -8.92
CA VAL A 74 9.74 -9.33 -9.24
C VAL A 74 9.84 -10.20 -7.99
N ASN A 75 10.15 -9.59 -6.85
CA ASN A 75 10.26 -10.29 -5.58
C ASN A 75 8.91 -10.24 -4.85
N THR A 76 8.26 -11.40 -4.68
CA THR A 76 6.95 -11.50 -4.04
C THR A 76 6.90 -10.90 -2.64
N THR A 77 7.99 -10.96 -1.87
CA THR A 77 8.10 -10.38 -0.53
C THR A 77 8.17 -8.85 -0.59
N LEU A 78 8.97 -8.30 -1.51
CA LEU A 78 9.09 -6.84 -1.67
C LEU A 78 7.83 -6.24 -2.29
N ARG A 79 7.14 -6.99 -3.17
CA ARG A 79 5.84 -6.59 -3.73
C ARG A 79 4.77 -6.39 -2.66
N ARG A 80 4.85 -7.08 -1.51
CA ARG A 80 3.87 -6.90 -0.42
C ARG A 80 4.14 -5.67 0.45
N MET A 81 5.28 -5.01 0.29
CA MET A 81 5.70 -3.94 1.19
C MET A 81 4.78 -2.72 1.13
N GLU A 82 4.39 -2.30 -0.08
CA GLU A 82 3.57 -1.12 -0.30
C GLU A 82 2.60 -1.39 -1.46
N ARG A 83 1.32 -1.10 -1.26
CA ARG A 83 0.27 -1.30 -2.28
C ARG A 83 -0.75 -0.18 -2.21
N ILE A 84 -1.34 0.18 -3.34
CA ILE A 84 -2.51 1.05 -3.35
C ILE A 84 -3.74 0.17 -3.56
N VAL A 85 -4.72 0.31 -2.69
CA VAL A 85 -5.93 -0.52 -2.70
C VAL A 85 -7.17 0.33 -2.80
N VAL A 86 -8.19 -0.22 -3.45
CA VAL A 86 -9.53 0.37 -3.57
C VAL A 86 -10.52 -0.53 -2.87
N TYR A 87 -11.22 0.02 -1.91
CA TYR A 87 -12.34 -0.62 -1.25
C TYR A 87 -13.66 0.07 -1.56
N GLN A 88 -14.72 -0.71 -1.48
CA GLN A 88 -16.09 -0.22 -1.50
C GLN A 88 -16.79 -0.61 -0.20
N TYR A 89 -17.58 0.32 0.31
CA TYR A 89 -18.56 0.13 1.38
C TYR A 89 -19.97 0.04 0.77
#